data_AF-A0A6F9BBE8-F1
#
_entry.id   AF-A0A6F9BBE8-F1
#
_cell.length_a   1.000
_cell.length_b   1.000
_cell.length_c   1.000
_cell.angle_alpha   90.00
_cell.angle_beta   90.00
_cell.angle_gamma   90.00
#
_symmetry.space_group_name_H-M   'P 1'
#
loop_
_entity.id
_entity.type
_entity.pdbx_description
1 polymer ?
#
loop_
_entity_poly.entity_id
_entity_poly.type
_entity_poly.pdbx_seq_one_letter_code
_entity_poly.pdbx_strand_id
1 'polypeptide(L)' 'MDRFTWSNGLLEMNETLVIQQRGVKLYDGEDKAKLDVGIALLSTHQLIWRDLKNNECCIAIPLSQIIYFEEQAAGIGKR' A
#
# COMPACT_ATOMS: atom_id res chain seq x y z
N MET A 1 -7.64 -9.92 4.99
CA MET A 1 -7.00 -8.62 5.30
C MET A 1 -6.73 -8.33 6.80
N ASP A 2 -6.23 -9.28 7.61
CA ASP A 2 -5.98 -9.04 9.06
C ASP A 2 -4.60 -8.40 9.37
N ARG A 3 -3.80 -8.11 8.34
CA ARG A 3 -2.43 -7.61 8.48
C ARG A 3 -2.29 -6.09 8.31
N PHE A 4 -3.29 -5.46 7.68
CA PHE A 4 -3.31 -4.02 7.48
C PHE A 4 -4.08 -3.36 8.60
N THR A 5 -3.50 -2.32 9.19
CA THR A 5 -4.18 -1.48 10.18
C THR A 5 -4.73 -0.23 9.51
N TRP A 6 -5.93 0.18 9.91
CA TRP A 6 -6.43 1.51 9.58
C TRP A 6 -5.45 2.55 10.10
N SER A 7 -5.05 3.47 9.23
CA SER A 7 -4.13 4.55 9.54
C SER A 7 -4.78 5.88 9.23
N ASN A 8 -4.44 6.92 9.99
CA ASN A 8 -4.80 8.30 9.65
C ASN A 8 -3.90 8.85 8.51
N GLY A 9 -2.94 8.06 8.03
CA GLY A 9 -2.02 8.41 6.97
C GLY A 9 -0.99 9.47 7.36
N LEU A 10 -0.86 9.78 8.65
CA LEU A 10 0.19 10.64 9.19
C LEU A 10 1.44 9.80 9.46
N LEU A 11 2.60 10.45 9.31
CA LEU A 11 3.87 9.86 9.69
C LEU A 11 4.07 10.07 11.19
N GLU A 12 4.59 9.04 11.85
CA GLU A 12 4.96 9.07 13.26
C GLU A 12 6.18 9.97 13.50
N MET A 13 6.43 10.28 14.78
CA MET A 13 7.62 11.03 15.15
C MET A 13 8.89 10.26 14.75
N ASN A 14 9.82 10.92 14.05
CA ASN A 14 11.03 10.34 13.46
C ASN A 14 10.81 9.38 12.27
N GLU A 15 9.60 9.34 11.73
CA GLU A 15 9.32 8.66 10.48
C GLU A 15 9.52 9.63 9.30
N THR A 16 10.20 9.17 8.25
CA THR A 16 10.50 9.99 7.07
C THR A 16 9.93 9.34 5.82
N LEU A 17 9.30 10.14 4.96
CA LEU A 17 8.84 9.69 3.64
C LEU A 17 10.05 9.41 2.74
N VAL A 18 10.11 8.20 2.19
CA VAL A 18 11.15 7.79 1.24
C VAL A 18 10.68 8.03 -0.19
N ILE A 19 9.48 7.53 -0.53
CA ILE A 19 8.90 7.69 -1.87
C ILE A 19 7.37 7.64 -1.81
N GLN A 20 6.73 8.28 -2.79
CA GLN A 20 5.30 8.14 -3.04
C GLN A 20 5.05 7.85 -4.52
N GLN A 21 4.06 7.01 -4.80
CA GLN A 21 3.65 6.65 -6.16
C GLN A 21 2.13 6.71 -6.28
N ARG A 22 1.64 7.42 -7.30
CA ARG A 22 0.20 7.51 -7.62
C ARG A 22 -0.22 6.41 -8.60
N GLY A 23 -1.50 6.06 -8.58
CA GLY A 23 -2.09 5.09 -9.50
C GLY A 23 -1.82 3.64 -9.11
N VAL A 24 -1.55 3.39 -7.83
CA VAL A 24 -1.24 2.06 -7.31
C VAL A 24 -2.52 1.35 -6.92
N LYS A 25 -2.70 0.14 -7.45
CA LYS A 25 -3.78 -0.80 -7.08
C LYS A 25 -3.32 -1.72 -5.96
N LEU A 26 -4.22 -2.02 -5.04
CA LEU A 26 -3.96 -2.98 -3.97
C LEU A 26 -4.84 -4.22 -4.14
N TYR A 27 -4.22 -5.38 -4.01
CA TYR A 27 -4.83 -6.70 -4.15
C TYR A 27 -4.67 -7.46 -2.82
N ASP A 28 -5.71 -8.17 -2.36
CA ASP A 28 -5.61 -9.07 -1.19
C ASP A 28 -5.55 -10.51 -1.71
N GLY A 29 -4.34 -11.05 -1.83
CA GLY A 29 -4.12 -12.35 -2.47
C GLY A 29 -4.52 -12.34 -3.95
N GLU A 30 -5.27 -13.36 -4.38
CA GLU A 30 -5.76 -13.47 -5.77
C GLU A 30 -6.99 -12.61 -6.05
N ASP A 31 -7.63 -12.06 -4.99
CA ASP A 31 -8.82 -11.27 -5.14
C ASP A 31 -8.48 -9.85 -5.59
N LYS A 32 -9.13 -9.46 -6.69
CA LYS A 32 -9.19 -8.06 -7.15
C LYS A 32 -10.03 -7.25 -6.19
N ALA A 33 -9.43 -6.85 -5.07
CA ALA A 33 -10.01 -5.88 -4.17
C ALA A 33 -10.36 -4.60 -4.96
N LYS A 34 -11.44 -3.92 -4.58
CA LYS A 34 -11.94 -2.69 -5.24
C LYS A 34 -11.05 -1.45 -5.00
N LEU A 35 -9.79 -1.65 -4.59
CA LEU A 35 -8.81 -0.62 -4.28
C LEU A 35 -8.06 -0.23 -5.57
N ASP A 36 -8.79 0.43 -6.45
CA ASP A 36 -8.41 0.60 -7.86
C ASP A 36 -7.46 1.76 -8.15
N VAL A 37 -7.50 2.85 -7.38
CA VAL A 37 -6.66 4.02 -7.66
C VAL A 37 -6.28 4.69 -6.35
N GLY A 38 -5.14 4.27 -5.81
CA GLY A 38 -4.56 4.88 -4.61
C GLY A 38 -3.19 5.48 -4.84
N ILE A 39 -2.67 6.01 -3.74
CA ILE A 39 -1.29 6.45 -3.57
C ILE A 39 -0.63 5.47 -2.61
N ALA A 40 0.47 4.85 -3.05
CA ALA A 40 1.35 4.12 -2.17
C ALA A 40 2.44 5.06 -1.66
N LEU A 41 2.65 5.07 -0.35
CA LEU A 41 3.71 5.81 0.32
C LEU A 41 4.59 4.82 1.05
N LEU A 42 5.89 4.89 0.78
CA LEU A 42 6.89 4.17 1.54
C LEU A 42 7.59 5.16 2.45
N SER A 43 7.56 4.87 3.74
CA SER A 43 8.35 5.57 4.74
C SER A 43 9.49 4.69 5.24
N THR A 44 10.27 5.22 6.18
CA THR A 44 11.30 4.45 6.90
C THR A 44 10.72 3.37 7.82
N HIS A 45 9.42 3.40 8.15
CA HIS A 45 8.82 2.50 9.15
C HIS A 45 7.69 1.62 8.61
N GLN A 46 6.95 2.10 7.61
CA GLN A 46 5.72 1.45 7.14
C GLN A 46 5.48 1.69 5.65
N LEU A 47 4.75 0.75 5.06
CA LEU A 47 4.14 0.91 3.75
C LEU A 47 2.68 1.31 3.95
N ILE A 48 2.30 2.46 3.39
CA ILE A 48 0.97 3.04 3.53
C ILE A 48 0.33 3.07 2.15
N TRP A 49 -0.93 2.65 2.06
CA TRP A 49 -1.77 2.85 0.90
C TRP A 49 -2.95 3.75 1.27
N ARG A 50 -3.23 4.74 0.43
CA ARG A 50 -4.34 5.68 0.61
C ARG A 50 -5.17 5.75 -0.66
N ASP A 51 -6.48 5.63 -0.52
CA ASP A 51 -7.41 5.83 -1.64
C ASP A 51 -7.41 7.31 -2.07
N LEU A 52 -7.43 7.57 -3.38
CA LEU A 52 -7.40 8.92 -3.91
C LEU A 52 -8.74 9.66 -3.76
N LYS A 53 -9.86 8.93 -3.73
CA LYS A 53 -11.23 9.46 -3.66
C LYS A 53 -11.73 9.52 -2.22
N ASN A 54 -11.32 8.57 -1.39
CA ASN A 54 -11.72 8.47 0.01
C ASN A 54 -10.49 8.58 0.94
N ASN A 55 -10.24 9.77 1.46
CA ASN A 55 -9.13 10.01 2.38
C ASN A 55 -9.22 9.23 3.70
N GLU A 56 -10.40 8.73 4.08
CA GLU A 56 -10.58 7.86 5.25
C GLU A 56 -10.17 6.42 4.94
N CYS A 57 -10.07 6.04 3.66
CA CYS A 57 -9.60 4.73 3.25
C CYS A 57 -8.07 4.73 3.17
N CYS A 58 -7.44 4.63 4.33
CA CYS A 58 -5.99 4.57 4.46
C CYS A 58 -5.58 3.38 5.32
N ILE A 59 -4.74 2.54 4.75
CA ILE A 59 -4.24 1.32 5.39
C ILE A 59 -2.72 1.33 5.41
N ALA A 60 -2.14 0.79 6.47
CA ALA A 60 -0.70 0.70 6.63
C ALA A 60 -0.27 -0.68 7.12
N ILE A 61 0.95 -1.06 6.75
CA ILE A 61 1.65 -2.23 7.28
C ILE A 61 3.07 -1.82 7.72
N PRO A 62 3.48 -2.14 8.96
CA PRO A 62 4.86 -1.94 9.39
C PRO A 62 5.83 -2.75 8.53
N LEU A 63 6.95 -2.14 8.12
CA LEU A 63 7.97 -2.83 7.32
C LEU A 63 8.55 -4.05 8.05
N SER A 64 8.57 -4.03 9.39
CA SER A 64 8.98 -5.16 10.22
C SER A 64 8.09 -6.41 10.10
N GLN A 65 6.86 -6.26 9.60
CA GLN A 65 5.95 -7.37 9.32
C GLN A 65 6.12 -7.96 7.91
N ILE A 66 6.88 -7.29 7.04
CA ILE A 66 7.16 -7.76 5.68
C ILE A 66 8.34 -8.72 5.75
N ILE A 67 8.08 -10.00 5.52
CA ILE A 67 9.10 -11.06 5.59
C ILE A 67 9.78 -11.25 4.23
N TYR A 68 9.04 -10.98 3.14
CA TYR A 68 9.48 -11.19 1.77
C TYR A 68 8.67 -10.29 0.84
N PHE A 69 9.29 -9.86 -0.26
CA PHE A 69 8.63 -9.19 -1.38
C PHE A 69 9.28 -9.65 -2.68
N GLU A 70 8.49 -9.77 -3.73
CA GLU A 70 8.97 -10.13 -5.05
C GLU A 70 8.21 -9.38 -6.14
N GLU A 71 8.86 -9.25 -7.29
CA GLU A 71 8.21 -8.77 -8.49
C GLU A 71 7.59 -9.95 -9.23
N GLN A 72 6.25 -9.95 -9.32
CA GLN A 72 5.55 -10.87 -10.19
C GLN A 72 5.34 -10.21 -11.55
N ALA A 73 6.04 -10.71 -12.57
CA ALA A 73 5.83 -10.25 -13.93
C ALA A 73 4.36 -10.46 -14.32
N ALA A 74 3.71 -9.40 -14.81
CA ALA A 74 2.41 -9.55 -15.44
C ALA A 74 2.60 -10.44 -16.67
N GLY A 75 2.09 -11.67 -16.61
CA GLY A 75 2.22 -12.63 -17.70
C GLY A 75 1.84 -12.00 -19.05
N ILE A 76 2.54 -12.41 -20.11
CA ILE A 76 2.25 -11.98 -21.48
C ILE A 76 0.82 -12.41 -21.84
N GLY A 77 -0.15 -11.49 -21.75
CA GLY A 77 -1.51 -11.76 -22.17
C GLY A 77 -2.55 -11.23 -21.19
N LYS A 78 -2.92 -9.96 -21.37
CA LYS A 78 -4.28 -9.40 -21.20
C LYS A 78 -4.25 -7.95 -21.68
N ARG A 79 -4.22 -7.82 -23.02
CA ARG A 79 -4.76 -6.65 -23.72
C ARG A 79 -6.25 -6.86 -23.90
#